data_AF-A0A7K3AXX2-F1
#
_entry.id   AF-A0A7K3AXX2-F1
#
_cell.length_a   1.000
_cell.length_b   1.000
_cell.length_c   1.000
_cell.angle_alpha   90.00
_cell.angle_beta   90.00
_cell.angle_gamma   90.00
#
_symmetry.space_group_name_H-M   'P 1'
#
loop_
_entity.id
_entity.type
_entity.pdbx_description
1 polymer ?
#
loop_
_entity_poly.entity_id
_entity_poly.type
_entity_poly.pdbx_seq_one_letter_code
_entity_poly.pdbx_strand_id
1 'polypeptide(L)'
;MFVHLTSAANAPRIRRSGIRAAGHGQGGVRGVYCFPVLPSYTLTHQWLRELARFGSRGGLVAVHVRLDDTEDVLVGRYTDRARDAQAAVSAAESVRRIAALDDPRGWEVLVPRAIRPREVHRIRSAPQVVGWRFLPDAHGVRPCTCFGCRVRGGYGARRLRERLPHPLDGPPPPVTVLLARIEAGDPGDPAALREALHWFGMRRRGPVDRLKGLAVHPDPGVREELVWAVARWSTPGVAELLDGLADDPHPDVREAVEAVRDPA
;
A
#
# COMPACT_ATOMS: atom_id res chain seq x y z
N MET A 1 21.63 -5.09 -20.35
CA MET A 1 21.37 -3.66 -20.04
C MET A 1 20.04 -3.56 -19.33
N PHE A 2 19.97 -2.79 -18.24
CA PHE A 2 18.75 -2.60 -17.45
C PHE A 2 18.42 -1.12 -17.34
N VAL A 3 17.19 -0.80 -16.93
CA VAL A 3 16.73 0.55 -16.62
C VAL A 3 16.23 0.62 -15.19
N HIS A 4 16.69 1.65 -14.47
CA HIS A 4 16.16 2.07 -13.18
C HIS A 4 15.44 3.41 -13.35
N LEU A 5 14.21 3.52 -12.83
CA LEU A 5 13.43 4.76 -12.90
C LEU A 5 13.53 5.51 -11.58
N THR A 6 13.79 6.82 -11.64
CA THR A 6 13.93 7.64 -10.44
C THR A 6 13.62 9.11 -10.71
N SER A 7 13.51 9.91 -9.65
CA SER A 7 13.34 11.36 -9.74
C SER A 7 14.53 12.03 -10.45
N ALA A 8 14.27 13.00 -11.32
CA ALA A 8 15.30 13.77 -12.02
C ALA A 8 16.27 14.47 -11.05
N ALA A 9 15.78 14.89 -9.88
CA ALA A 9 16.61 15.45 -8.81
C ALA A 9 17.73 14.51 -8.33
N ASN A 10 17.59 13.19 -8.52
CA ASN A 10 18.63 12.22 -8.15
C ASN A 10 19.73 12.10 -9.21
N ALA A 11 19.52 12.59 -10.45
CA ALA A 11 20.46 12.39 -11.55
C ALA A 11 21.88 12.92 -11.26
N PRO A 12 22.09 14.14 -10.71
CA PRO A 12 23.44 14.61 -10.39
C PRO A 12 24.16 13.73 -9.37
N ARG A 13 23.45 13.24 -8.35
CA ARG A 13 24.01 12.33 -7.34
C ARG A 13 24.37 10.98 -7.97
N ILE A 14 23.48 10.42 -8.79
CA ILE A 14 23.68 9.12 -9.44
C ILE A 14 24.90 9.13 -10.36
N ARG A 15 25.14 10.23 -11.09
CA ARG A 15 26.36 10.35 -11.90
C ARG A 15 27.64 10.27 -11.06
N ARG A 16 27.62 10.78 -9.83
CA ARG A 16 28.81 10.83 -8.95
C ARG A 16 29.00 9.55 -8.13
N SER A 17 27.93 9.02 -7.54
CA SER A 17 28.01 7.93 -6.55
C SER A 17 27.18 6.70 -6.89
N GLY A 18 26.55 6.66 -8.06
CA GLY A 18 25.71 5.54 -8.49
C GLY A 18 24.37 5.50 -7.76
N ILE A 19 23.72 4.34 -7.76
CA ILE A 19 22.39 4.16 -7.19
C ILE A 19 22.50 3.38 -5.88
N ARG A 20 21.99 3.97 -4.79
CA ARG A 20 21.97 3.33 -3.46
C ARG A 20 20.92 2.21 -3.43
N ALA A 21 21.23 1.13 -2.72
CA ALA A 21 20.29 0.07 -2.36
C ALA A 21 19.21 0.56 -1.38
N ALA A 22 18.24 1.31 -1.89
CA ALA A 22 17.15 1.91 -1.12
C ALA A 22 15.85 1.11 -1.19
N GLY A 23 15.70 0.22 -2.18
CA GLY A 23 14.54 -0.65 -2.30
C GLY A 23 14.59 -1.79 -1.27
N HIS A 24 13.43 -2.22 -0.80
CA HIS A 24 13.25 -3.40 0.04
C HIS A 24 12.73 -4.53 -0.84
N GLY A 25 13.46 -5.64 -0.89
CA GLY A 25 13.09 -6.89 -1.54
C GLY A 25 12.59 -7.93 -0.56
N GLN A 26 12.35 -9.14 -1.06
CA GLN A 26 12.01 -10.30 -0.23
C GLN A 26 13.09 -10.58 0.83
N GLY A 27 12.68 -11.16 1.96
CA GLY A 27 13.57 -11.45 3.08
C GLY A 27 14.29 -10.23 3.66
N GLY A 28 13.75 -9.02 3.49
CA GLY A 28 14.34 -7.78 4.00
C GLY A 28 15.58 -7.28 3.21
N VAL A 29 15.93 -7.93 2.10
CA VAL A 29 17.11 -7.57 1.30
C VAL A 29 16.99 -6.15 0.77
N ARG A 30 18.07 -5.38 0.84
CA ARG A 30 18.15 -4.02 0.31
C ARG A 30 18.76 -4.02 -1.08
N GLY A 31 18.12 -3.37 -2.05
CA GLY A 31 18.59 -3.39 -3.43
C GLY A 31 18.13 -2.24 -4.30
N VAL A 32 18.43 -2.35 -5.60
CA VAL A 32 18.00 -1.43 -6.64
C VAL A 32 17.07 -2.14 -7.61
N TYR A 33 15.82 -1.67 -7.68
CA TYR A 33 14.85 -2.17 -8.63
C TYR A 33 15.17 -1.67 -10.04
N CYS A 34 15.27 -2.61 -10.97
CA CYS A 34 15.59 -2.40 -12.36
C CYS A 34 14.62 -3.22 -13.23
N PHE A 35 14.61 -2.94 -14.53
CA PHE A 35 13.92 -3.77 -15.52
C PHE A 35 14.82 -3.97 -16.74
N PRO A 36 14.83 -5.15 -17.38
CA PRO A 36 15.56 -5.35 -18.63
C PRO A 36 15.17 -4.32 -19.70
N VAL A 37 16.15 -3.84 -20.46
CA VAL A 37 15.84 -3.06 -21.67
C VAL A 37 15.37 -4.05 -22.75
N LEU A 38 14.08 -3.98 -23.09
CA LEU A 38 13.43 -4.79 -24.12
C LEU A 38 13.28 -4.01 -25.43
N PRO A 39 12.99 -4.69 -26.57
CA PRO A 39 12.72 -4.00 -27.84
C PRO A 39 11.55 -2.99 -27.76
N SER A 40 10.56 -3.27 -26.91
CA SER A 40 9.44 -2.35 -26.67
C SER A 40 9.81 -1.28 -25.64
N TYR A 41 9.73 -0.01 -26.07
CA TYR A 41 9.93 1.14 -25.18
C TYR A 41 8.91 1.14 -24.04
N THR A 42 7.65 0.81 -24.35
CA THR A 42 6.56 0.79 -23.38
C THR A 42 6.76 -0.28 -22.32
N LEU A 43 7.24 -1.46 -22.69
CA LEU A 43 7.53 -2.53 -21.72
C LEU A 43 8.77 -2.20 -20.89
N THR A 44 9.82 -1.68 -21.51
CA THR A 44 11.05 -1.25 -20.81
C THR A 44 10.74 -0.22 -19.72
N HIS A 45 9.83 0.72 -20.01
CA HIS A 45 9.48 1.83 -19.14
C HIS A 45 8.08 1.70 -18.52
N GLN A 46 7.59 0.47 -18.37
CA GLN A 46 6.20 0.16 -18.01
C GLN A 46 5.72 0.78 -16.68
N TRP A 47 6.66 1.13 -15.81
CA TRP A 47 6.42 1.68 -14.47
C TRP A 47 6.33 3.21 -14.44
N LEU A 48 6.65 3.93 -15.52
CA LEU A 48 6.73 5.41 -15.51
C LEU A 48 5.42 6.06 -15.09
N ARG A 49 4.29 5.70 -15.73
CA ARG A 49 2.98 6.28 -15.44
C ARG A 49 2.49 5.94 -14.03
N GLU A 50 2.80 4.76 -13.52
CA GLU A 50 2.48 4.38 -12.14
C GLU A 50 3.31 5.18 -11.13
N LEU A 51 4.63 5.23 -11.30
CA LEU A 51 5.53 5.95 -10.41
C LEU A 51 5.27 7.46 -10.41
N ALA A 52 4.86 8.03 -11.54
CA ALA A 52 4.54 9.46 -11.65
C ALA A 52 3.38 9.89 -10.73
N ARG A 53 2.50 8.97 -10.31
CA ARG A 53 1.37 9.27 -9.42
C ARG A 53 1.78 9.74 -8.04
N PHE A 54 2.94 9.30 -7.56
CA PHE A 54 3.43 9.63 -6.23
C PHE A 54 4.17 10.97 -6.19
N GLY A 55 4.29 11.64 -7.35
CA GLY A 55 5.04 12.87 -7.51
C GLY A 55 6.54 12.62 -7.60
N SER A 56 7.24 13.45 -8.38
CA SER A 56 8.69 13.43 -8.49
C SER A 56 9.22 14.85 -8.60
N ARG A 57 10.43 15.09 -8.08
CA ARG A 57 11.06 16.42 -8.17
C ARG A 57 11.71 16.57 -9.54
N GLY A 58 11.09 17.37 -10.41
CA GLY A 58 11.57 17.61 -11.77
C GLY A 58 11.23 16.48 -12.76
N GLY A 59 10.30 15.60 -12.42
CA GLY A 59 9.91 14.46 -13.25
C GLY A 59 10.75 13.21 -13.05
N LEU A 60 10.44 12.15 -13.82
CA LEU A 60 11.18 10.89 -13.81
C LEU A 60 12.25 10.82 -14.91
N VAL A 61 13.36 10.16 -14.58
CA VAL A 61 14.46 9.83 -15.49
C VAL A 61 14.68 8.32 -15.53
N ALA A 62 15.07 7.83 -16.70
CA ALA A 62 15.53 6.47 -16.94
C ALA A 62 17.06 6.42 -16.81
N VAL A 63 17.55 5.72 -15.81
CA VAL A 63 18.96 5.43 -15.60
C VAL A 63 19.26 4.06 -16.20
N HIS A 64 19.93 4.04 -17.34
CA HIS A 64 20.36 2.79 -17.96
C HIS A 64 21.64 2.31 -17.29
N VAL A 65 21.66 1.04 -16.89
CA VAL A 65 22.76 0.41 -16.15
C VAL A 65 23.23 -0.86 -16.85
N ARG A 66 24.54 -1.08 -16.84
CA ARG A 66 25.18 -2.28 -17.35
C ARG A 66 25.65 -3.13 -16.18
N LEU A 67 24.90 -4.19 -15.92
CA LEU A 67 25.28 -5.23 -14.95
C LEU A 67 26.14 -6.28 -15.65
N ASP A 68 26.94 -7.00 -14.87
CA ASP A 68 27.59 -8.23 -15.32
C ASP A 68 26.54 -9.32 -15.57
N ASP A 69 26.76 -10.17 -16.55
CA ASP A 69 25.81 -11.24 -16.90
C ASP A 69 25.70 -12.30 -15.80
N THR A 70 26.73 -12.46 -14.97
CA THR A 70 26.76 -13.37 -13.82
C THR A 70 26.32 -12.71 -12.52
N GLU A 71 25.92 -11.44 -12.53
CA GLU A 71 25.46 -10.75 -11.31
C GLU A 71 24.21 -11.44 -10.75
N ASP A 72 24.22 -11.80 -9.47
CA ASP A 72 23.05 -12.37 -8.81
C ASP A 72 21.95 -11.31 -8.63
N VAL A 73 20.74 -11.65 -9.05
CA VAL A 73 19.55 -10.79 -8.96
C VAL A 73 18.35 -11.61 -8.50
N LEU A 74 17.34 -10.90 -7.99
CA LEU A 74 16.02 -11.48 -7.75
C LEU A 74 15.06 -11.04 -8.84
N VAL A 75 14.33 -11.98 -9.43
CA VAL A 75 13.37 -11.71 -10.52
C VAL A 75 12.00 -12.28 -10.16
N GLY A 76 10.95 -11.50 -10.42
CA GLY A 76 9.57 -11.94 -10.19
C GLY A 76 8.57 -10.85 -10.55
N ARG A 77 7.28 -11.13 -10.34
CA ARG A 77 6.24 -10.09 -10.38
C ARG A 77 6.33 -9.22 -9.14
N TYR A 78 5.87 -7.97 -9.24
CA TYR A 78 5.84 -7.03 -8.11
C TYR A 78 5.01 -7.52 -6.91
N THR A 79 4.12 -8.49 -7.11
CA THR A 79 3.35 -9.13 -6.05
C THR A 79 4.13 -10.21 -5.30
N ASP A 80 5.18 -10.75 -5.90
CA ASP A 80 5.89 -11.93 -5.40
C ASP A 80 6.81 -11.55 -4.23
N ARG A 81 7.26 -10.29 -4.17
CA ARG A 81 8.06 -9.77 -3.05
C ARG A 81 7.33 -9.86 -1.70
N ALA A 82 6.00 -9.73 -1.69
CA ALA A 82 5.20 -9.79 -0.46
C ALA A 82 4.94 -11.24 -0.02
N ARG A 83 5.32 -12.21 -0.85
CA ARG A 83 5.16 -13.65 -0.62
C ARG A 83 6.50 -14.39 -0.58
N ASP A 84 7.60 -13.64 -0.54
CA ASP A 84 8.97 -14.15 -0.66
C ASP A 84 9.16 -15.15 -1.81
N ALA A 85 8.55 -14.86 -2.97
CA ALA A 85 8.46 -15.78 -4.11
C ALA A 85 9.28 -15.35 -5.35
N GLN A 86 10.18 -14.37 -5.23
CA GLN A 86 11.08 -13.98 -6.32
C GLN A 86 12.21 -15.02 -6.47
N ALA A 87 12.57 -15.36 -7.71
CA ALA A 87 13.62 -16.32 -8.00
C ALA A 87 15.00 -15.65 -7.97
N ALA A 88 15.98 -16.26 -7.31
CA ALA A 88 17.38 -15.88 -7.38
C ALA A 88 18.03 -16.47 -8.65
N VAL A 89 18.52 -15.62 -9.53
CA VAL A 89 19.12 -15.99 -10.82
C VAL A 89 20.21 -15.01 -11.21
N SER A 90 20.99 -15.31 -12.25
CA SER A 90 21.91 -14.32 -12.82
C SER A 90 21.17 -13.23 -13.60
N ALA A 91 21.82 -12.08 -13.77
CA ALA A 91 21.27 -10.96 -14.55
C ALA A 91 20.94 -11.38 -15.98
N ALA A 92 21.82 -12.14 -16.65
CA ALA A 92 21.54 -12.64 -18.00
C ALA A 92 20.32 -13.58 -18.03
N GLU A 93 20.16 -14.44 -17.03
CA GLU A 93 19.00 -15.33 -16.91
C GLU A 93 17.70 -14.54 -16.67
N SER A 94 17.73 -13.49 -15.84
CA SER A 94 16.55 -12.63 -15.63
C SER A 94 16.06 -11.98 -16.93
N VAL A 95 16.99 -11.55 -17.80
CA VAL A 95 16.68 -10.99 -19.11
C VAL A 95 16.03 -12.04 -20.01
N ARG A 96 16.62 -13.24 -20.07
CA ARG A 96 16.07 -14.36 -20.88
C ARG A 96 14.64 -14.70 -20.44
N ARG A 97 14.43 -14.87 -19.13
CA ARG A 97 13.10 -15.19 -18.58
C ARG A 97 12.07 -14.14 -18.93
N ILE A 98 12.37 -12.86 -18.66
CA ILE A 98 11.42 -11.77 -18.90
C ILE A 98 11.14 -11.60 -20.40
N ALA A 99 12.15 -11.73 -21.26
CA ALA A 99 11.98 -11.60 -22.70
C ALA A 99 11.15 -12.74 -23.33
N ALA A 100 11.10 -13.91 -22.69
CA ALA A 100 10.33 -15.07 -23.14
C ALA A 100 8.88 -15.07 -22.66
N LEU A 101 8.46 -14.11 -21.82
CA LEU A 101 7.08 -14.03 -21.35
C LEU A 101 6.16 -13.49 -22.44
N ASP A 102 4.97 -14.09 -22.56
CA ASP A 102 3.88 -13.54 -23.37
C ASP A 102 3.47 -12.13 -22.87
N ASP A 103 3.46 -11.95 -21.54
CA ASP A 103 3.22 -10.66 -20.91
C ASP A 103 4.24 -10.36 -19.79
N PRO A 104 5.26 -9.52 -20.06
CA PRO A 104 6.25 -9.13 -19.06
C PRO A 104 5.76 -7.97 -18.15
N ARG A 105 4.49 -7.55 -18.25
CA ARG A 105 3.98 -6.44 -17.43
C ARG A 105 3.89 -6.82 -15.96
N GLY A 106 4.40 -5.94 -15.10
CA GLY A 106 4.50 -6.15 -13.66
C GLY A 106 5.70 -6.98 -13.22
N TRP A 107 6.55 -7.43 -14.13
CA TRP A 107 7.83 -8.04 -13.75
C TRP A 107 8.85 -6.97 -13.33
N GLU A 108 9.70 -7.34 -12.37
CA GLU A 108 10.78 -6.50 -11.86
C GLU A 108 12.02 -7.36 -11.55
N VAL A 109 13.19 -6.72 -11.59
CA VAL A 109 14.46 -7.31 -11.20
C VAL A 109 15.04 -6.48 -10.06
N LEU A 110 15.33 -7.10 -8.93
CA LEU A 110 16.05 -6.46 -7.83
C LEU A 110 17.52 -6.88 -7.87
N VAL A 111 18.41 -5.89 -7.96
CA VAL A 111 19.84 -6.08 -7.75
C VAL A 111 20.12 -5.91 -6.25
N PRO A 112 20.57 -6.94 -5.51
CA PRO A 112 20.67 -6.94 -4.04
C PRO A 112 21.89 -6.17 -3.52
N ARG A 113 22.28 -5.09 -4.20
CA ARG A 113 23.38 -4.19 -3.84
C ARG A 113 23.19 -2.81 -4.46
N ALA A 114 24.04 -1.87 -4.07
CA ALA A 114 24.14 -0.60 -4.77
C ALA A 114 24.73 -0.78 -6.18
N ILE A 115 24.29 0.04 -7.13
CA ILE A 115 24.86 0.13 -8.48
C ILE A 115 25.95 1.19 -8.47
N ARG A 116 27.15 0.82 -8.90
CA ARG A 116 28.35 1.65 -8.92
C ARG A 116 28.25 2.73 -10.03
N PRO A 117 28.92 3.88 -9.88
CA PRO A 117 28.95 4.92 -10.92
C PRO A 117 29.35 4.38 -12.30
N ARG A 118 30.36 3.50 -12.34
CA ARG A 118 30.88 2.88 -13.57
C ARG A 118 29.89 1.95 -14.29
N GLU A 119 28.85 1.50 -13.59
CA GLU A 119 27.79 0.67 -14.15
C GLU A 119 26.67 1.53 -14.77
N VAL A 120 26.64 2.84 -14.48
CA VAL A 120 25.69 3.77 -15.08
C VAL A 120 26.13 4.07 -16.52
N HIS A 121 25.37 3.57 -17.48
CA HIS A 121 25.65 3.78 -18.90
C HIS A 121 25.17 5.16 -19.37
N ARG A 122 23.94 5.56 -18.99
CA ARG A 122 23.37 6.88 -19.34
C ARG A 122 22.14 7.21 -18.49
N ILE A 123 21.82 8.50 -18.39
CA ILE A 123 20.59 8.99 -17.76
C ILE A 123 19.80 9.79 -18.80
N ARG A 124 18.53 9.47 -19.00
CA ARG A 124 17.64 10.14 -19.96
C ARG A 124 16.35 10.60 -19.29
N SER A 125 15.78 11.70 -19.76
CA SER A 125 14.38 12.02 -19.48
C SER A 125 13.48 10.94 -20.09
N ALA A 126 12.36 10.66 -19.44
CA ALA A 126 11.43 9.65 -19.90
C ALA A 126 9.99 10.19 -19.84
N PRO A 127 9.19 10.07 -20.93
CA PRO A 127 7.81 10.55 -20.93
C PRO A 127 6.95 9.81 -19.89
N GLN A 128 6.38 10.54 -18.94
CA GLN A 128 5.59 9.97 -17.83
C GLN A 128 4.19 9.50 -18.23
N VAL A 129 3.87 9.56 -19.52
CA VAL A 129 2.64 9.02 -20.11
C VAL A 129 2.74 7.54 -20.43
N VAL A 130 3.95 6.98 -20.42
CA VAL A 130 4.25 5.60 -20.83
C VAL A 130 4.04 4.62 -19.67
N GLY A 131 3.48 3.45 -20.00
CA GLY A 131 3.25 2.37 -19.04
C GLY A 131 1.82 2.36 -18.49
N TRP A 132 1.59 1.48 -17.53
CA TRP A 132 0.28 1.25 -16.91
C TRP A 132 0.11 2.10 -15.65
N ARG A 133 -1.12 2.12 -15.13
CA ARG A 133 -1.50 2.85 -13.90
C ARG A 133 -2.33 1.91 -13.03
N PHE A 134 -2.08 1.89 -11.73
CA PHE A 134 -2.63 0.98 -10.71
C PHE A 134 -2.14 -0.47 -10.84
N LEU A 135 -2.44 -1.12 -11.96
CA LEU A 135 -1.99 -2.48 -12.31
C LEU A 135 -2.07 -2.67 -13.84
N PRO A 136 -1.35 -3.65 -14.40
CA PRO A 136 -1.53 -4.02 -15.81
C PRO A 136 -3.01 -4.29 -16.12
N ASP A 137 -3.53 -3.75 -17.23
CA ASP A 137 -4.94 -3.87 -17.64
C ASP A 137 -5.99 -3.24 -16.72
N ALA A 138 -5.60 -2.29 -15.86
CA ALA A 138 -6.56 -1.53 -15.05
C ALA A 138 -7.55 -0.68 -15.89
N HIS A 139 -7.23 -0.39 -17.15
CA HIS A 139 -8.07 0.44 -18.00
C HIS A 139 -9.36 -0.30 -18.38
N GLY A 140 -10.51 0.36 -18.23
CA GLY A 140 -11.82 -0.25 -18.51
C GLY A 140 -12.35 -1.16 -17.39
N VAL A 141 -11.54 -1.49 -16.40
CA VAL A 141 -11.96 -2.27 -15.23
C VAL A 141 -12.64 -1.34 -14.22
N ARG A 142 -13.85 -1.72 -13.78
CA ARG A 142 -14.56 -1.01 -12.72
C ARG A 142 -13.78 -1.13 -11.40
N PRO A 143 -13.39 -0.02 -10.75
CA PRO A 143 -12.64 -0.09 -9.50
C PRO A 143 -13.52 -0.60 -8.36
N CYS A 144 -12.94 -1.44 -7.49
CA CYS A 144 -13.58 -1.79 -6.23
C CYS A 144 -13.58 -0.58 -5.28
N THR A 145 -14.73 -0.30 -4.67
CA THR A 145 -14.95 0.84 -3.78
C THR A 145 -15.05 0.45 -2.30
N CYS A 146 -14.80 -0.82 -1.96
CA CYS A 146 -14.77 -1.29 -0.58
C CYS A 146 -13.71 -0.55 0.24
N PHE A 147 -13.83 -0.63 1.56
CA PHE A 147 -12.94 0.03 2.50
C PHE A 147 -11.48 -0.38 2.31
N GLY A 148 -11.22 -1.65 1.96
CA GLY A 148 -9.88 -2.19 1.75
C GLY A 148 -9.22 -1.79 0.42
N CYS A 149 -9.97 -1.80 -0.69
CA CYS A 149 -9.40 -1.56 -2.02
C CYS A 149 -9.28 -0.06 -2.38
N ARG A 150 -10.08 0.81 -1.76
CA ARG A 150 -10.15 2.22 -2.15
C ARG A 150 -8.94 3.02 -1.66
N VAL A 151 -8.48 3.95 -2.51
CA VAL A 151 -7.54 5.00 -2.08
C VAL A 151 -8.29 6.05 -1.28
N ARG A 152 -8.13 6.04 0.05
CA ARG A 152 -8.75 6.99 0.97
C ARG A 152 -8.18 8.41 0.73
N GLY A 153 -9.06 9.41 0.67
CA GLY A 153 -8.66 10.81 0.46
C GLY A 153 -8.18 11.15 -0.96
N GLY A 154 -8.19 10.18 -1.89
CA GLY A 154 -7.82 10.42 -3.28
C GLY A 154 -8.79 11.37 -3.98
N TYR A 155 -8.28 12.10 -4.98
CA TYR A 155 -9.10 12.93 -5.85
C TYR A 155 -10.26 12.12 -6.45
N GLY A 156 -11.48 12.64 -6.36
CA GLY A 156 -12.68 11.97 -6.87
C GLY A 156 -13.16 10.75 -6.07
N ALA A 157 -12.47 10.33 -5.00
CA ALA A 157 -12.82 9.14 -4.23
C ALA A 157 -14.22 9.24 -3.59
N ARG A 158 -14.64 10.43 -3.13
CA ARG A 158 -16.00 10.66 -2.62
C ARG A 158 -17.05 10.38 -3.71
N ARG A 159 -16.90 11.04 -4.86
CA ARG A 159 -17.80 10.90 -6.02
C ARG A 159 -17.84 9.46 -6.54
N LEU A 160 -16.72 8.76 -6.50
CA LEU A 160 -16.65 7.36 -6.91
C LEU A 160 -17.49 6.45 -5.99
N ARG A 161 -17.43 6.65 -4.66
CA ARG A 161 -18.24 5.89 -3.70
C ARG A 161 -19.73 6.18 -3.83
N GLU A 162 -20.09 7.44 -4.05
CA GLU A 162 -21.48 7.84 -4.25
C GLU A 162 -22.06 7.21 -5.52
N ARG A 163 -21.27 7.14 -6.60
CA ARG A 163 -21.71 6.52 -7.87
C ARG A 163 -21.69 4.99 -7.86
N LEU A 164 -20.75 4.39 -7.14
CA LEU A 164 -20.52 2.94 -7.10
C LEU A 164 -20.43 2.49 -5.64
N PRO A 165 -21.54 2.47 -4.89
CA PRO A 165 -21.53 1.96 -3.53
C PRO A 165 -21.14 0.48 -3.54
N HIS A 166 -20.26 0.09 -2.60
CA HIS A 166 -19.91 -1.32 -2.42
C HIS A 166 -20.99 -2.01 -1.59
N PRO A 167 -21.39 -3.27 -1.85
CA PRO A 167 -22.42 -3.94 -1.05
C PRO A 167 -22.06 -4.09 0.43
N LEU A 168 -20.78 -4.38 0.73
CA LEU A 168 -20.31 -4.57 2.11
C LEU A 168 -20.11 -3.25 2.89
N ASP A 169 -19.70 -2.18 2.18
CA ASP A 169 -19.23 -0.93 2.80
C ASP A 169 -19.88 0.31 2.15
N GLY A 170 -21.11 0.13 1.64
CA GLY A 170 -21.94 1.15 0.99
C GLY A 170 -22.22 2.30 1.95
N PRO A 171 -22.67 3.47 1.45
CA PRO A 171 -22.47 4.75 2.14
C PRO A 171 -22.84 4.64 3.64
N PRO A 172 -21.86 4.89 4.54
CA PRO A 172 -22.07 4.59 5.95
C PRO A 172 -23.25 5.42 6.48
N PRO A 173 -24.12 4.85 7.33
CA PRO A 173 -25.23 5.58 7.91
C PRO A 173 -24.75 6.89 8.57
N PRO A 174 -25.54 7.98 8.56
CA PRO A 174 -25.18 9.23 9.22
C PRO A 174 -24.80 9.02 10.69
N VAL A 175 -23.90 9.86 11.22
CA VAL A 175 -23.45 9.75 12.63
C VAL A 175 -24.63 9.80 13.59
N THR A 176 -25.62 10.64 13.33
CA THR A 176 -26.84 10.75 14.15
C THR A 176 -27.64 9.45 14.18
N VAL A 177 -27.72 8.74 13.05
CA VAL A 177 -28.39 7.43 12.97
C VAL A 177 -27.60 6.37 13.73
N LEU A 178 -26.27 6.37 13.62
CA LEU A 178 -25.43 5.43 14.36
C LEU A 178 -25.49 5.66 15.87
N LEU A 179 -25.46 6.92 16.32
CA LEU A 179 -25.61 7.26 17.74
C LEU A 179 -26.97 6.84 18.29
N ALA A 180 -28.05 7.07 17.54
CA ALA A 180 -29.39 6.63 17.94
C ALA A 180 -29.48 5.09 18.06
N ARG A 181 -28.77 4.34 17.20
CA ARG A 181 -28.68 2.87 17.32
C ARG A 181 -27.89 2.44 18.55
N ILE A 182 -26.79 3.13 18.88
CA ILE A 182 -26.03 2.88 20.11
C ILE A 182 -26.92 3.11 21.33
N GLU A 183 -27.63 4.23 21.40
CA GLU A 183 -28.51 4.56 22.52
C GLU A 183 -29.68 3.58 22.67
N ALA A 184 -30.22 3.06 21.57
CA ALA A 184 -31.31 2.07 21.59
C ALA A 184 -30.83 0.65 21.94
N GLY A 185 -29.59 0.32 21.59
CA GLY A 185 -29.00 -1.01 21.79
C GLY A 185 -28.26 -1.17 23.12
N ASP A 186 -27.96 -0.10 23.84
CA ASP A 186 -27.23 -0.14 25.11
C ASP A 186 -28.20 -0.36 26.30
N PRO A 187 -27.99 -1.39 27.16
CA PRO A 187 -26.97 -2.45 27.11
C PRO A 187 -27.45 -3.77 26.46
N GLY A 188 -28.64 -3.79 25.84
CA GLY A 188 -29.41 -5.00 25.58
C GLY A 188 -29.20 -5.71 24.24
N ASP A 189 -28.64 -5.06 23.22
CA ASP A 189 -28.43 -5.65 21.89
C ASP A 189 -26.97 -5.52 21.44
N PRO A 190 -26.08 -6.43 21.91
CA PRO A 190 -24.68 -6.45 21.49
C PRO A 190 -24.48 -6.53 19.98
N ALA A 191 -25.39 -7.19 19.24
CA ALA A 191 -25.26 -7.31 17.80
C ALA A 191 -25.50 -5.97 17.09
N ALA A 192 -26.54 -5.23 17.49
CA ALA A 192 -26.80 -3.89 16.96
C ALA A 192 -25.69 -2.89 17.35
N LEU A 193 -25.14 -3.00 18.56
CA LEU A 193 -24.00 -2.19 18.99
C LEU A 193 -22.76 -2.46 18.13
N ARG A 194 -22.42 -3.73 17.90
CA ARG A 194 -21.28 -4.12 17.05
C ARG A 194 -21.47 -3.67 15.60
N GLU A 195 -22.67 -3.79 15.04
CA GLU A 195 -22.97 -3.28 13.70
C GLU A 195 -22.75 -1.75 13.62
N ALA A 196 -23.23 -1.00 14.61
CA ALA A 196 -23.03 0.45 14.64
C ALA A 196 -21.54 0.84 14.81
N LEU A 197 -20.80 0.12 15.66
CA LEU A 197 -19.36 0.32 15.86
C LEU A 197 -18.54 -0.02 14.60
N HIS A 198 -18.92 -1.06 13.87
CA HIS A 198 -18.32 -1.40 12.57
C HIS A 198 -18.40 -0.21 11.59
N TRP A 199 -19.56 0.44 11.49
CA TRP A 199 -19.74 1.63 10.66
C TRP A 199 -18.94 2.85 11.15
N PHE A 200 -18.72 2.97 12.46
CA PHE A 200 -17.82 3.95 13.04
C PHE A 200 -16.34 3.70 12.68
N GLY A 201 -15.93 2.42 12.63
CA GLY A 201 -14.59 1.98 12.18
C GLY A 201 -14.22 2.39 10.76
N MET A 202 -15.21 2.61 9.90
CA MET A 202 -14.98 3.07 8.53
C MET A 202 -14.66 4.57 8.42
N ARG A 203 -14.67 5.31 9.55
CA ARG A 203 -14.47 6.77 9.61
C ARG A 203 -13.06 7.12 10.08
N ARG A 204 -12.61 8.34 9.75
CA ARG A 204 -11.33 8.90 10.24
C ARG A 204 -11.48 9.62 11.59
N ARG A 205 -12.69 10.03 11.93
CA ARG A 205 -13.03 10.75 13.15
C ARG A 205 -14.43 10.34 13.58
N GLY A 206 -14.66 10.34 14.88
CA GLY A 206 -15.97 10.15 15.47
C GLY A 206 -16.06 10.67 16.90
N PRO A 207 -17.23 10.52 17.53
CA PRO A 207 -17.58 11.15 18.80
C PRO A 207 -17.12 10.30 19.99
N VAL A 208 -15.84 10.36 20.35
CA VAL A 208 -15.24 9.57 21.45
C VAL A 208 -16.03 9.72 22.75
N ASP A 209 -16.42 10.93 23.12
CA ASP A 209 -17.19 11.20 24.34
C ASP A 209 -18.55 10.49 24.42
N ARG A 210 -19.12 10.16 23.26
CA ARG A 210 -20.41 9.46 23.17
C ARG A 210 -20.26 7.94 23.14
N LEU A 211 -19.09 7.43 22.79
CA LEU A 211 -18.83 6.00 22.71
C LEU A 211 -18.05 5.46 23.92
N LYS A 212 -17.36 6.33 24.69
CA LYS A 212 -16.53 5.91 25.83
C LYS A 212 -17.27 5.09 26.89
N GLY A 213 -18.58 5.28 27.04
CA GLY A 213 -19.41 4.48 27.96
C GLY A 213 -19.42 2.99 27.62
N LEU A 214 -19.25 2.63 26.35
CA LEU A 214 -19.20 1.24 25.91
C LEU A 214 -17.95 0.50 26.38
N ALA A 215 -16.92 1.20 26.88
CA ALA A 215 -15.71 0.58 27.43
C ALA A 215 -15.97 -0.25 28.69
N VAL A 216 -17.13 -0.08 29.35
CA VAL A 216 -17.55 -0.89 30.51
C VAL A 216 -18.75 -1.77 30.20
N HIS A 217 -19.10 -1.92 28.91
CA HIS A 217 -20.24 -2.73 28.49
C HIS A 217 -20.04 -4.20 28.91
N PRO A 218 -21.07 -4.90 29.42
CA PRO A 218 -20.92 -6.28 29.93
C PRO A 218 -20.44 -7.27 28.86
N ASP A 219 -20.87 -7.10 27.61
CA ASP A 219 -20.44 -7.93 26.48
C ASP A 219 -19.01 -7.56 26.02
N PRO A 220 -18.03 -8.48 26.11
CA PRO A 220 -16.65 -8.22 25.68
C PRO A 220 -16.51 -7.99 24.17
N GLY A 221 -17.38 -8.55 23.34
CA GLY A 221 -17.37 -8.33 21.89
C GLY A 221 -17.77 -6.90 21.52
N VAL A 222 -18.58 -6.22 22.33
CA VAL A 222 -18.85 -4.78 22.16
C VAL A 222 -17.62 -3.94 22.50
N ARG A 223 -16.90 -4.30 23.58
CA ARG A 223 -15.67 -3.62 23.99
C ARG A 223 -14.55 -3.83 22.97
N GLU A 224 -14.42 -5.04 22.44
CA GLU A 224 -13.50 -5.37 21.36
C GLU A 224 -13.83 -4.58 20.08
N GLU A 225 -15.09 -4.57 19.65
CA GLU A 225 -15.51 -3.82 18.46
C GLU A 225 -15.30 -2.30 18.64
N LEU A 226 -15.40 -1.78 19.86
CA LEU A 226 -15.08 -0.38 20.16
C LEU A 226 -13.60 -0.08 19.88
N VAL A 227 -12.68 -0.97 20.23
CA VAL A 227 -11.25 -0.86 19.92
C VAL A 227 -11.04 -0.78 18.41
N TRP A 228 -11.62 -1.72 17.65
CA TRP A 228 -11.54 -1.73 16.19
C TRP A 228 -12.17 -0.48 15.55
N ALA A 229 -13.27 0.03 16.11
CA ALA A 229 -13.95 1.21 15.62
C ALA A 229 -13.08 2.48 15.73
N VAL A 230 -12.32 2.63 16.82
CA VAL A 230 -11.48 3.81 17.06
C VAL A 230 -10.06 3.67 16.53
N ALA A 231 -9.64 2.48 16.12
CA ALA A 231 -8.27 2.12 15.75
C ALA A 231 -7.57 3.09 14.77
N ARG A 232 -8.33 3.68 13.84
CA ARG A 232 -7.80 4.57 12.78
C ARG A 232 -8.25 6.01 12.95
N TRP A 233 -8.82 6.34 14.10
CA TRP A 233 -9.33 7.69 14.36
C TRP A 233 -8.21 8.67 14.67
N SER A 234 -8.38 9.90 14.20
CA SER A 234 -7.54 11.03 14.57
C SER A 234 -8.24 11.95 15.59
N THR A 235 -9.26 11.46 16.30
CA THR A 235 -9.98 12.24 17.31
C THR A 235 -9.17 12.24 18.61
N PRO A 236 -8.96 13.40 19.27
CA PRO A 236 -8.42 13.43 20.63
C PRO A 236 -9.26 12.59 21.61
N GLY A 237 -8.64 11.99 22.63
CA GLY A 237 -9.33 11.10 23.58
C GLY A 237 -9.28 9.61 23.22
N VAL A 238 -8.83 9.25 22.00
CA VAL A 238 -8.73 7.84 21.57
C VAL A 238 -7.61 7.10 22.31
N ALA A 239 -6.47 7.76 22.55
CA ALA A 239 -5.36 7.13 23.25
C ALA A 239 -5.77 6.77 24.69
N GLU A 240 -6.39 7.70 25.40
CA GLU A 240 -6.89 7.52 26.76
C GLU A 240 -7.97 6.44 26.84
N LEU A 241 -8.85 6.35 25.84
CA LEU A 241 -9.84 5.27 25.75
C LEU A 241 -9.17 3.90 25.58
N LEU A 242 -8.15 3.80 24.71
CA LEU A 242 -7.41 2.55 24.49
C LEU A 242 -6.56 2.18 25.71
N ASP A 243 -5.99 3.15 26.44
CA ASP A 243 -5.29 2.90 27.70
C ASP A 243 -6.21 2.23 28.72
N GLY A 244 -7.45 2.71 28.85
CA GLY A 244 -8.44 2.09 29.75
C GLY A 244 -8.83 0.66 29.37
N LEU A 245 -8.75 0.29 28.09
CA LEU A 245 -9.08 -1.04 27.57
C LEU A 245 -7.88 -2.00 27.51
N ALA A 246 -6.65 -1.50 27.71
CA ALA A 246 -5.44 -2.32 27.66
C ALA A 246 -5.41 -3.38 28.78
N ASP A 247 -6.02 -3.08 29.93
CA ASP A 247 -6.12 -3.96 31.09
C ASP A 247 -7.49 -4.65 31.20
N ASP A 248 -8.25 -4.75 30.09
CA ASP A 248 -9.57 -5.38 30.08
C ASP A 248 -9.51 -6.83 30.62
N PRO A 249 -10.48 -7.30 31.42
CA PRO A 249 -10.48 -8.68 31.91
C PRO A 249 -10.52 -9.73 30.79
N HIS A 250 -11.10 -9.41 29.63
CA HIS A 250 -11.23 -10.34 28.51
C HIS A 250 -9.99 -10.31 27.60
N PRO A 251 -9.37 -11.47 27.30
CA PRO A 251 -8.16 -11.54 26.47
C PRO A 251 -8.34 -10.90 25.08
N ASP A 252 -9.44 -11.21 24.38
CA ASP A 252 -9.69 -10.70 23.02
C ASP A 252 -9.68 -9.16 22.95
N VAL A 253 -10.15 -8.47 24.00
CA VAL A 253 -10.14 -7.01 24.06
C VAL A 253 -8.71 -6.49 24.20
N ARG A 254 -7.89 -7.11 25.07
CA ARG A 254 -6.47 -6.75 25.22
C ARG A 254 -5.68 -7.00 23.93
N GLU A 255 -5.90 -8.15 23.30
CA GLU A 255 -5.29 -8.49 22.01
C GLU A 255 -5.67 -7.49 20.91
N ALA A 256 -6.93 -7.04 20.87
CA ALA A 256 -7.36 -5.99 19.95
C ALA A 256 -6.63 -4.66 20.21
N VAL A 257 -6.44 -4.27 21.48
CA VAL A 257 -5.70 -3.04 21.84
C VAL A 257 -4.23 -3.14 21.40
N GLU A 258 -3.58 -4.28 21.66
CA GLU A 258 -2.21 -4.55 21.22
C GLU A 258 -2.08 -4.46 19.70
N ALA A 259 -2.97 -5.11 18.95
CA ALA A 259 -2.97 -5.12 17.48
C ALA A 259 -3.16 -3.72 16.87
N VAL A 260 -3.92 -2.84 17.53
CA VAL A 260 -4.11 -1.46 17.07
C VAL A 260 -2.90 -0.58 17.37
N ARG A 261 -2.15 -0.86 18.44
CA ARG A 261 -0.96 -0.10 18.86
C ARG A 261 0.29 -0.48 18.08
N ASP A 262 0.43 -1.74 17.70
CA ASP A 262 1.54 -2.23 16.88
C ASP A 262 1.03 -2.72 15.50
N PRO A 263 0.62 -1.80 14.61
CA PRO A 263 0.21 -2.18 13.27
C PRO A 263 1.44 -2.61 12.46
N ALA A 264 1.62 -3.92 12.29
CA ALA A 264 2.61 -4.52 11.40
C ALA A 264 2.62 -3.93 9.97
#